data_AF-A0A2G2LIQ5-F1
#
_entry.id   AF-A0A2G2LIQ5-F1
#
_cell.length_a   1.000
_cell.length_b   1.000
_cell.length_c   1.000
_cell.angle_alpha   90.00
_cell.angle_beta   90.00
_cell.angle_gamma   90.00
#
_symmetry.space_group_name_H-M   'P 1'
#
loop_
_entity.id
_entity.type
_entity.pdbx_description
1 polymer ?
#
loop_
_entity_poly.entity_id
_entity_poly.type
_entity_poly.pdbx_seq_one_letter_code
_entity_poly.pdbx_strand_id
1 'polypeptide(L)'
;MRTSTFLGVTENKKIIAYLAIPGTRLSEEINEANSIAVTGILNQLNVGDRDNRSSKEILLQKLREVHDKEWIESKKLAKDGTAARYLAQNGGGYTLEAELGITPNGYSDPDFLGWEVKQFSVTRCDLMNSKALTLMTPEPDGGYYVEQGVEAFVRKYGYSNPNIADRFDFTGRHLSGVLCPKTSLELVLDGFDEQASIITDASGCIALRDADGNLASTWSFKKIMEHWQRKHAHAVYIPSRSRKELDSSKSYNYCNNIRLFEGTKFIKLLSAISKSHVYYDPGIKLENASTKRPKTKRRSQFRVKSRLLEHLYDDQENIDLLLI
;
A
#
# COMPACT_ATOMS: atom_id res chain seq x y z
N MET A 1 -35.99 21.62 -7.12
CA MET A 1 -35.66 20.62 -8.16
C MET A 1 -34.18 20.28 -8.04
N ARG A 2 -33.82 19.00 -7.98
CA ARG A 2 -32.40 18.58 -7.96
C ARG A 2 -31.90 18.47 -9.40
N THR A 3 -30.76 19.09 -9.69
CA THR A 3 -30.02 18.94 -10.95
C THR A 3 -29.08 17.75 -10.83
N SER A 4 -29.07 16.87 -11.84
CA SER A 4 -28.20 15.68 -11.87
C SER A 4 -27.12 15.86 -12.94
N THR A 5 -25.86 15.77 -12.53
CA THR A 5 -24.68 15.90 -13.42
C THR A 5 -24.01 14.55 -13.61
N PHE A 6 -23.72 14.19 -14.85
CA PHE A 6 -23.00 12.97 -15.22
C PHE A 6 -21.59 13.32 -15.62
N LEU A 7 -20.67 12.44 -15.24
CA LEU A 7 -19.30 12.44 -15.70
C LEU A 7 -19.03 11.06 -16.29
N GLY A 8 -18.69 11.01 -17.57
CA GLY A 8 -18.20 9.82 -18.26
C GLY A 8 -16.73 10.00 -18.63
N VAL A 9 -15.98 8.90 -18.65
CA VAL A 9 -14.60 8.89 -19.14
C VAL A 9 -14.56 8.03 -20.39
N THR A 10 -14.09 8.60 -21.50
CA THR A 10 -13.92 7.88 -22.76
C THR A 10 -12.64 7.05 -22.76
N GLU A 11 -12.50 6.11 -23.71
CA GLU A 11 -11.30 5.29 -23.88
C GLU A 11 -10.02 6.13 -24.10
N ASN A 12 -10.14 7.31 -24.71
CA ASN A 12 -9.04 8.25 -24.89
C ASN A 12 -8.84 9.21 -23.70
N LYS A 13 -9.34 8.85 -22.52
CA LYS A 13 -9.19 9.60 -21.25
C LYS A 13 -9.74 11.03 -21.27
N LYS A 14 -10.73 11.31 -22.13
CA LYS A 14 -11.48 12.57 -22.10
C LYS A 14 -12.65 12.44 -21.14
N ILE A 15 -12.92 13.51 -20.40
CA ILE A 15 -14.08 13.58 -19.52
C ILE A 15 -15.22 14.20 -20.32
N ILE A 16 -16.37 13.52 -20.36
CA ILE A 16 -17.62 14.06 -20.88
C ILE A 16 -18.49 14.38 -19.68
N ALA A 17 -19.00 15.61 -19.64
CA ALA A 17 -19.98 16.02 -18.65
C ALA A 17 -21.33 16.25 -19.31
N TYR A 18 -22.40 15.79 -18.68
CA TYR A 18 -23.76 16.08 -19.12
C TYR A 18 -24.59 16.56 -17.91
N LEU A 19 -25.33 17.66 -18.08
CA LEU A 19 -26.23 18.18 -17.05
C LEU A 19 -27.66 17.86 -17.46
N ALA A 20 -28.31 16.93 -16.76
CA ALA A 20 -29.71 16.63 -17.03
C ALA A 20 -30.62 17.75 -16.50
N ILE A 21 -31.54 18.17 -17.37
CA ILE A 21 -32.55 19.17 -17.03
C ILE A 21 -33.55 18.52 -16.06
N PRO A 22 -33.85 19.15 -14.91
CA PRO A 22 -34.79 18.59 -13.94
C PRO A 22 -36.20 18.35 -14.53
N GLY A 23 -36.83 17.24 -14.15
CA GLY A 23 -38.18 16.87 -14.61
C GLY A 23 -38.23 16.31 -16.03
N THR A 24 -37.07 16.02 -16.63
CA THR A 24 -36.99 15.24 -17.86
C THR A 24 -36.95 13.76 -17.53
N ARG A 25 -37.46 12.93 -18.44
CA ARG A 25 -37.38 11.46 -18.35
C ARG A 25 -35.96 10.97 -18.03
N LEU A 26 -34.94 11.58 -18.63
CA LEU A 26 -33.54 11.25 -18.37
C LEU A 26 -33.15 11.54 -16.91
N SER A 27 -33.56 12.70 -16.36
CA SER A 27 -33.28 13.04 -14.96
C SER A 27 -33.96 12.11 -13.97
N GLU A 28 -35.15 11.60 -14.30
CA GLU A 28 -35.92 10.66 -13.49
C GLU A 28 -35.28 9.26 -13.53
N GLU A 29 -35.00 8.73 -14.73
CA GLU A 29 -34.34 7.43 -14.92
C GLU A 29 -32.99 7.36 -14.19
N ILE A 30 -32.25 8.46 -14.10
CA ILE A 30 -31.01 8.50 -13.33
C ILE A 30 -31.24 8.46 -11.83
N ASN A 31 -32.20 9.25 -11.33
CA ASN A 31 -32.45 9.30 -9.89
C ASN A 31 -32.93 7.93 -9.38
N GLU A 32 -33.53 7.13 -10.26
CA GLU A 32 -33.97 5.76 -10.01
C GLU A 32 -32.93 4.69 -10.37
N ALA A 33 -31.85 5.06 -11.07
CA ALA A 33 -30.83 4.11 -11.49
C ALA A 33 -30.04 3.56 -10.30
N ASN A 34 -29.81 2.24 -10.33
CA ASN A 34 -28.93 1.58 -9.36
C ASN A 34 -27.54 2.20 -9.44
N SER A 35 -27.10 2.76 -8.32
CA SER A 35 -25.83 3.44 -8.21
C SER A 35 -25.15 3.12 -6.90
N ILE A 36 -23.82 3.15 -6.91
CA ILE A 36 -22.98 2.91 -5.74
C ILE A 36 -22.45 4.26 -5.28
N ALA A 37 -22.64 4.59 -4.01
CA ALA A 37 -22.08 5.80 -3.42
C ALA A 37 -20.54 5.70 -3.40
N VAL A 38 -19.87 6.56 -4.16
CA VAL A 38 -18.39 6.64 -4.19
C VAL A 38 -17.91 7.64 -3.15
N THR A 39 -18.64 8.74 -2.98
CA THR A 39 -18.43 9.76 -1.94
C THR A 39 -19.79 10.27 -1.47
N GLY A 40 -19.84 11.15 -0.46
CA GLY A 40 -21.09 11.79 -0.03
C GLY A 40 -21.82 12.64 -1.08
N ILE A 41 -21.19 12.91 -2.23
CA ILE A 41 -21.75 13.72 -3.32
C ILE A 41 -21.70 13.06 -4.72
N LEU A 42 -20.98 11.95 -4.88
CA LEU A 42 -20.80 11.26 -6.16
C LEU A 42 -21.25 9.82 -6.06
N ASN A 43 -22.12 9.41 -6.99
CA ASN A 43 -22.54 8.04 -7.19
C ASN A 43 -22.04 7.53 -8.54
N GLN A 44 -21.63 6.26 -8.58
CA GLN A 44 -21.28 5.56 -9.82
C GLN A 44 -22.48 4.79 -10.32
N LEU A 45 -22.88 5.03 -11.58
CA LEU A 45 -23.97 4.30 -12.23
C LEU A 45 -23.49 2.93 -12.72
N ASN A 46 -24.25 1.88 -12.43
CA ASN A 46 -23.98 0.55 -12.96
C ASN A 46 -24.61 0.40 -14.35
N VAL A 47 -23.81 0.61 -15.39
CA VAL A 47 -24.25 0.49 -16.79
C VAL A 47 -23.79 -0.86 -17.36
N GLY A 48 -24.54 -1.92 -17.08
CA GLY A 48 -24.32 -3.25 -17.65
C GLY A 48 -24.86 -4.38 -16.76
N ASP A 49 -25.74 -5.22 -17.31
CA ASP A 49 -26.18 -6.45 -16.65
C ASP A 49 -25.03 -7.48 -16.55
N ARG A 50 -24.92 -8.15 -15.39
CA ARG A 50 -24.59 -9.59 -15.15
C ARG A 50 -23.71 -9.94 -13.95
N ASP A 51 -23.62 -9.07 -12.95
CA ASP A 51 -23.38 -9.54 -11.58
C ASP A 51 -23.93 -8.55 -10.56
N ASN A 52 -25.01 -8.92 -9.84
CA ASN A 52 -25.58 -8.08 -8.78
C ASN A 52 -24.71 -8.09 -7.51
N ARG A 53 -23.61 -8.85 -7.51
CA ARG A 53 -22.67 -8.93 -6.40
C ARG A 53 -21.77 -7.70 -6.37
N SER A 54 -21.60 -7.16 -5.17
CA SER A 54 -20.63 -6.11 -4.84
C SER A 54 -19.19 -6.58 -5.13
N SER A 55 -18.27 -5.62 -5.32
CA SER A 55 -16.83 -5.92 -5.49
C SER A 55 -16.26 -6.75 -4.34
N LYS A 56 -16.78 -6.52 -3.11
CA LYS A 56 -16.48 -7.29 -1.91
C LYS A 56 -16.88 -8.76 -2.04
N GLU A 57 -18.11 -9.04 -2.46
CA GLU A 57 -18.59 -10.42 -2.64
C GLU A 57 -17.78 -11.16 -3.72
N ILE A 58 -17.46 -10.50 -4.83
CA ILE A 58 -16.62 -11.09 -5.90
C ILE A 58 -15.21 -11.40 -5.37
N LEU A 59 -14.61 -10.47 -4.62
CA LEU A 59 -13.29 -10.65 -4.00
C LEU A 59 -13.31 -11.83 -3.02
N LEU A 60 -14.29 -11.89 -2.13
CA LEU A 60 -14.42 -12.94 -1.13
C LEU A 60 -14.58 -14.32 -1.78
N GLN A 61 -15.41 -14.44 -2.82
CA GLN A 61 -15.54 -15.68 -3.59
C GLN A 61 -14.20 -16.09 -4.20
N LYS A 62 -13.49 -15.16 -4.85
CA LYS A 62 -12.18 -15.45 -5.45
C LYS A 62 -11.14 -15.87 -4.41
N LEU A 63 -11.11 -15.21 -3.25
CA LEU A 63 -10.20 -15.59 -2.17
C LEU A 63 -10.53 -16.98 -1.60
N ARG A 64 -11.81 -17.36 -1.53
CA ARG A 64 -12.23 -18.71 -1.17
C ARG A 64 -11.75 -19.74 -2.19
N GLU A 65 -11.94 -19.48 -3.49
CA GLU A 65 -11.40 -20.34 -4.56
C GLU A 65 -9.88 -20.51 -4.46
N VAL A 66 -9.16 -19.47 -4.05
CA VAL A 66 -7.70 -19.53 -3.83
C VAL A 66 -7.34 -20.35 -2.59
N HIS A 67 -8.09 -20.20 -1.50
CA HIS A 67 -7.91 -20.99 -0.29
C HIS A 67 -8.10 -22.49 -0.57
N ASP A 68 -9.17 -22.84 -1.29
CA ASP A 68 -9.56 -24.23 -1.59
C ASP A 68 -8.52 -24.98 -2.46
N LYS A 69 -7.64 -24.26 -3.15
CA LYS A 69 -6.50 -24.85 -3.91
C LYS A 69 -5.38 -25.36 -3.01
N GLU A 70 -5.43 -25.08 -1.72
CA GLU A 70 -4.41 -25.44 -0.74
C GLU A 70 -3.02 -24.89 -1.08
N TRP A 71 -2.10 -25.73 -1.59
CA TRP A 71 -0.73 -25.33 -1.88
C TRP A 71 -0.57 -24.98 -3.35
N ILE A 72 -0.31 -23.69 -3.62
CA ILE A 72 -0.14 -23.16 -4.96
C ILE A 72 1.34 -22.87 -5.20
N GLU A 73 1.90 -23.43 -6.27
CA GLU A 73 3.27 -23.16 -6.69
C GLU A 73 3.50 -21.67 -7.00
N SER A 74 4.67 -21.16 -6.62
CA SER A 74 5.00 -19.75 -6.78
C SER A 74 5.03 -19.32 -8.25
N LYS A 75 4.16 -18.39 -8.60
CA LYS A 75 4.02 -17.85 -9.96
C LYS A 75 3.80 -16.34 -9.95
N LYS A 76 3.94 -15.75 -11.13
CA LYS A 76 3.66 -14.34 -11.41
C LYS A 76 3.11 -14.25 -12.83
N LEU A 77 2.10 -13.42 -13.07
CA LEU A 77 1.66 -13.16 -14.44
C LEU A 77 2.67 -12.25 -15.16
N ALA A 78 2.95 -12.55 -16.41
CA ALA A 78 3.59 -11.62 -17.32
C ALA A 78 2.58 -10.57 -17.81
N LYS A 79 3.05 -9.56 -18.56
CA LYS A 79 2.20 -8.47 -19.07
C LYS A 79 1.10 -8.96 -20.02
N ASP A 80 1.32 -10.09 -20.68
CA ASP A 80 0.36 -10.75 -21.58
C ASP A 80 -0.63 -11.67 -20.84
N GLY A 81 -0.56 -11.72 -19.50
CA GLY A 81 -1.41 -12.57 -18.67
C GLY A 81 -0.93 -14.01 -18.57
N THR A 82 0.20 -14.38 -19.17
CA THR A 82 0.75 -15.74 -19.05
C THR A 82 1.37 -15.96 -17.66
N ALA A 83 1.07 -17.09 -17.03
CA ALA A 83 1.66 -17.44 -15.74
C ALA A 83 3.08 -17.99 -15.92
N ALA A 84 4.05 -17.36 -15.28
CA ALA A 84 5.43 -17.83 -15.24
C ALA A 84 5.85 -18.14 -13.80
N ARG A 85 6.66 -19.19 -13.65
CA ARG A 85 7.25 -19.57 -12.37
C ARG A 85 8.08 -18.43 -11.80
N TYR A 86 7.97 -18.21 -10.48
CA TYR A 86 8.63 -17.08 -9.82
C TYR A 86 9.34 -17.51 -8.54
N LEU A 87 10.66 -17.30 -8.44
CA LEU A 87 11.48 -17.87 -7.36
C LEU A 87 11.89 -16.87 -6.27
N ALA A 88 11.52 -15.59 -6.40
CA ALA A 88 11.95 -14.58 -5.44
C ALA A 88 11.16 -14.64 -4.10
N GLN A 89 11.72 -14.02 -3.06
CA GLN A 89 11.18 -14.09 -1.69
C GLN A 89 9.77 -13.50 -1.55
N ASN A 90 9.39 -12.57 -2.42
CA ASN A 90 8.08 -11.92 -2.48
C ASN A 90 7.06 -12.67 -3.36
N GLY A 91 7.30 -13.95 -3.66
CA GLY A 91 6.40 -14.72 -4.53
C GLY A 91 5.00 -14.94 -3.97
N GLY A 92 4.79 -14.83 -2.66
CA GLY A 92 3.46 -14.99 -2.06
C GLY A 92 2.46 -13.93 -2.53
N GLY A 93 2.88 -12.67 -2.61
CA GLY A 93 2.03 -11.60 -3.16
C GLY A 93 1.74 -11.82 -4.65
N TYR A 94 2.78 -12.06 -5.46
CA TYR A 94 2.62 -12.28 -6.90
C TYR A 94 1.80 -13.52 -7.26
N THR A 95 1.87 -14.56 -6.44
CA THR A 95 1.07 -15.77 -6.64
C THR A 95 -0.39 -15.47 -6.37
N LEU A 96 -0.71 -14.72 -5.30
CA LEU A 96 -2.07 -14.29 -5.01
C LEU A 96 -2.63 -13.38 -6.12
N GLU A 97 -1.85 -12.39 -6.55
CA GLU A 97 -2.19 -11.52 -7.68
C GLU A 97 -2.50 -12.35 -8.93
N ALA A 98 -1.65 -13.34 -9.24
CA ALA A 98 -1.86 -14.21 -10.39
C ALA A 98 -3.14 -15.06 -10.29
N GLU A 99 -3.50 -15.52 -9.10
CA GLU A 99 -4.75 -16.25 -8.88
C GLU A 99 -5.99 -15.36 -9.00
N LEU A 100 -5.87 -14.07 -8.68
CA LEU A 100 -6.92 -13.06 -8.85
C LEU A 100 -6.98 -12.50 -10.29
N GLY A 101 -6.10 -12.95 -11.19
CA GLY A 101 -6.03 -12.46 -12.57
C GLY A 101 -5.41 -11.06 -12.69
N ILE A 102 -4.69 -10.60 -11.67
CA ILE A 102 -4.09 -9.26 -11.59
C ILE A 102 -2.72 -9.31 -12.29
N THR A 103 -2.59 -8.59 -13.40
CA THR A 103 -1.30 -8.45 -14.07
C THR A 103 -0.41 -7.42 -13.36
N PRO A 104 0.91 -7.63 -13.27
CA PRO A 104 1.81 -6.69 -12.62
C PRO A 104 1.92 -5.40 -13.43
N ASN A 105 1.10 -4.42 -13.07
CA ASN A 105 1.10 -3.12 -13.69
C ASN A 105 1.73 -2.14 -12.70
N GLY A 106 2.72 -1.36 -13.14
CA GLY A 106 3.42 -0.38 -12.30
C GLY A 106 2.57 0.85 -11.93
N TYR A 107 1.24 0.74 -12.03
CA TYR A 107 0.31 1.82 -11.70
C TYR A 107 -0.01 1.81 -10.21
N SER A 108 -0.41 2.97 -9.70
CA SER A 108 -0.69 3.17 -8.28
C SER A 108 -2.16 2.90 -7.92
N ASP A 109 -2.92 2.23 -8.78
CA ASP A 109 -4.34 1.94 -8.56
C ASP A 109 -4.54 0.73 -7.62
N PRO A 110 -5.74 0.54 -7.04
CA PRO A 110 -6.07 -0.67 -6.29
C PRO A 110 -5.97 -1.93 -7.15
N ASP A 111 -5.62 -3.05 -6.53
CA ASP A 111 -5.23 -4.27 -7.25
C ASP A 111 -6.45 -5.02 -7.84
N PHE A 112 -7.58 -5.09 -7.13
CA PHE A 112 -8.75 -5.88 -7.53
C PHE A 112 -10.07 -5.15 -7.31
N LEU A 113 -10.73 -4.69 -8.37
CA LEU A 113 -12.06 -4.05 -8.30
C LEU A 113 -12.19 -2.97 -7.20
N GLY A 114 -11.14 -2.15 -7.01
CA GLY A 114 -11.10 -1.11 -5.97
C GLY A 114 -10.47 -1.53 -4.64
N TRP A 115 -10.10 -2.80 -4.46
CA TRP A 115 -9.42 -3.32 -3.27
C TRP A 115 -7.91 -3.42 -3.47
N GLU A 116 -7.13 -2.88 -2.54
CA GLU A 116 -5.71 -3.20 -2.42
C GLU A 116 -5.55 -4.57 -1.73
N VAL A 117 -4.85 -5.49 -2.37
CA VAL A 117 -4.71 -6.88 -1.93
C VAL A 117 -3.33 -7.10 -1.34
N LYS A 118 -3.26 -7.35 -0.03
CA LYS A 118 -1.98 -7.51 0.68
C LYS A 118 -1.81 -8.89 1.28
N GLN A 119 -0.93 -9.68 0.67
CA GLN A 119 -0.45 -10.93 1.25
C GLN A 119 0.61 -10.68 2.34
N PHE A 120 0.60 -11.47 3.41
CA PHE A 120 1.71 -11.51 4.37
C PHE A 120 1.98 -12.90 4.94
N SER A 121 3.25 -13.19 5.23
CA SER A 121 3.65 -14.54 5.65
C SER A 121 3.47 -14.79 7.14
N VAL A 122 2.84 -15.92 7.46
CA VAL A 122 2.64 -16.45 8.82
C VAL A 122 3.16 -17.88 8.94
N THR A 123 3.49 -18.30 10.16
CA THR A 123 3.82 -19.71 10.45
C THR A 123 2.56 -20.54 10.67
N ARG A 124 1.52 -19.94 11.23
CA ARG A 124 0.18 -20.51 11.43
C ARG A 124 -0.88 -19.45 11.14
N CYS A 125 -2.03 -19.88 10.65
CA CYS A 125 -3.11 -19.00 10.19
C CYS A 125 -3.75 -18.15 11.31
N ASP A 126 -3.64 -18.59 12.57
CA ASP A 126 -4.10 -17.85 13.75
C ASP A 126 -3.10 -16.77 14.22
N LEU A 127 -1.85 -16.80 13.77
CA LEU A 127 -0.78 -15.90 14.21
C LEU A 127 -0.63 -14.66 13.32
N MET A 128 -1.71 -13.89 13.17
CA MET A 128 -1.76 -12.71 12.29
C MET A 128 -1.27 -11.42 12.98
N ASN A 129 -1.59 -11.24 14.26
CA ASN A 129 -1.53 -9.95 14.95
C ASN A 129 -0.14 -9.30 15.06
N SER A 130 0.91 -10.09 15.22
CA SER A 130 2.26 -9.58 15.54
C SER A 130 3.09 -9.22 14.31
N LYS A 131 2.62 -9.55 13.10
CA LYS A 131 3.39 -9.35 11.87
C LYS A 131 3.49 -7.88 11.49
N ALA A 132 4.69 -7.44 11.14
CA ALA A 132 4.92 -6.13 10.55
C ALA A 132 4.64 -6.18 9.04
N LEU A 133 3.69 -5.38 8.59
CA LEU A 133 3.18 -5.32 7.22
C LEU A 133 3.70 -4.06 6.55
N THR A 134 3.95 -4.14 5.25
CA THR A 134 4.30 -2.95 4.45
C THR A 134 3.01 -2.30 4.01
N LEU A 135 2.81 -1.03 4.36
CA LEU A 135 1.68 -0.24 3.88
C LEU A 135 1.96 0.25 2.46
N MET A 136 3.07 0.97 2.32
CA MET A 136 3.47 1.62 1.08
C MET A 136 4.99 1.80 1.03
N THR A 137 5.53 2.05 -0.15
CA THR A 137 6.97 2.22 -0.38
C THR A 137 7.35 3.44 -1.21
N PRO A 138 6.90 4.66 -0.83
CA PRO A 138 7.26 5.88 -1.55
C PRO A 138 8.74 6.21 -1.31
N GLU A 139 9.49 6.50 -2.36
CA GLU A 139 10.82 7.12 -2.21
C GLU A 139 10.69 8.57 -1.70
N PRO A 140 11.71 9.15 -1.03
CA PRO A 140 11.72 10.58 -0.69
C PRO A 140 11.52 11.49 -1.92
N ASP A 141 10.95 12.68 -1.73
CA ASP A 141 10.85 13.75 -2.75
C ASP A 141 11.59 15.04 -2.37
N GLY A 142 12.29 15.07 -1.24
CA GLY A 142 13.20 16.15 -0.89
C GLY A 142 14.26 15.76 0.15
N GLY A 143 15.00 16.76 0.62
CA GLY A 143 16.12 16.62 1.55
C GLY A 143 17.41 16.13 0.88
N TYR A 144 18.44 15.92 1.69
CA TYR A 144 19.78 15.52 1.25
C TYR A 144 19.77 14.28 0.33
N TYR A 145 18.86 13.34 0.58
CA TYR A 145 18.63 12.15 -0.26
C TYR A 145 18.40 12.48 -1.74
N VAL A 146 17.59 13.50 -2.01
CA VAL A 146 17.23 13.91 -3.37
C VAL A 146 18.27 14.87 -3.93
N GLU A 147 18.74 15.82 -3.13
CA GLU A 147 19.67 16.87 -3.56
C GLU A 147 21.06 16.34 -3.92
N GLN A 148 21.62 15.44 -3.10
CA GLN A 148 22.97 14.90 -3.28
C GLN A 148 22.96 13.47 -3.82
N GLY A 149 21.80 12.85 -3.87
CA GLY A 149 21.62 11.48 -4.35
C GLY A 149 21.90 10.42 -3.28
N VAL A 150 21.46 9.21 -3.60
CA VAL A 150 21.40 8.07 -2.67
C VAL A 150 22.77 7.61 -2.19
N GLU A 151 23.79 7.68 -3.05
CA GLU A 151 25.14 7.30 -2.63
C GLU A 151 25.67 8.25 -1.55
N ALA A 152 25.62 9.56 -1.79
CA ALA A 152 26.05 10.56 -0.82
C ALA A 152 25.25 10.42 0.49
N PHE A 153 23.94 10.20 0.38
CA PHE A 153 23.06 9.97 1.53
C PHE A 153 23.51 8.78 2.40
N VAL A 154 23.78 7.62 1.79
CA VAL A 154 24.21 6.42 2.54
C VAL A 154 25.60 6.62 3.15
N ARG A 155 26.49 7.36 2.48
CA ARG A 155 27.80 7.69 3.05
C ARG A 155 27.69 8.64 4.25
N LYS A 156 26.74 9.58 4.22
CA LYS A 156 26.53 10.57 5.29
C LYS A 156 25.78 9.97 6.49
N TYR A 157 24.68 9.28 6.26
CA TYR A 157 23.76 8.84 7.32
C TYR A 157 23.69 7.32 7.52
N GLY A 158 24.31 6.55 6.63
CA GLY A 158 24.45 5.09 6.78
C GLY A 158 25.65 4.72 7.63
N TYR A 159 25.92 3.43 7.71
CA TYR A 159 27.04 2.87 8.46
C TYR A 159 27.67 1.69 7.72
N SER A 160 28.97 1.45 7.94
CA SER A 160 29.67 0.31 7.36
C SER A 160 29.08 -1.01 7.87
N ASN A 161 28.80 -1.95 6.97
CA ASN A 161 28.32 -3.27 7.35
C ASN A 161 29.45 -4.04 8.06
N PRO A 162 29.24 -4.55 9.29
CA PRO A 162 30.30 -5.24 10.03
C PRO A 162 30.66 -6.62 9.48
N ASN A 163 29.78 -7.22 8.67
CA ASN A 163 29.89 -8.60 8.19
C ASN A 163 30.22 -8.69 6.69
N ILE A 164 30.09 -7.60 5.94
CA ILE A 164 30.28 -7.56 4.50
C ILE A 164 31.21 -6.40 4.18
N ALA A 165 32.41 -6.75 3.71
CA ALA A 165 33.42 -5.77 3.32
C ALA A 165 32.90 -4.86 2.19
N ASP A 166 33.38 -3.62 2.19
CA ASP A 166 33.08 -2.60 1.19
C ASP A 166 31.57 -2.35 0.94
N ARG A 167 30.78 -2.43 2.01
CA ARG A 167 29.34 -2.19 1.99
C ARG A 167 28.93 -1.23 3.10
N PHE A 168 28.08 -0.27 2.74
CA PHE A 168 27.34 0.55 3.69
C PHE A 168 25.87 0.18 3.66
N ASP A 169 25.24 0.27 4.82
CA ASP A 169 23.82 0.06 4.99
C ASP A 169 23.18 1.30 5.65
N PHE A 170 21.96 1.60 5.23
CA PHE A 170 21.07 2.53 5.91
C PHE A 170 19.81 1.76 6.26
N THR A 171 19.74 1.33 7.52
CA THR A 171 18.65 0.51 8.10
C THR A 171 18.39 0.92 9.54
N GLY A 172 17.26 0.48 10.08
CA GLY A 172 16.82 0.77 11.44
C GLY A 172 15.36 1.20 11.41
N ARG A 173 14.61 0.92 12.47
CA ARG A 173 13.23 1.41 12.56
C ARG A 173 13.26 2.85 13.04
N HIS A 174 12.70 3.76 12.26
CA HIS A 174 12.52 5.15 12.64
C HIS A 174 11.08 5.35 13.12
N LEU A 175 10.96 5.58 14.43
CA LEU A 175 9.70 5.86 15.12
C LEU A 175 9.58 7.37 15.29
N SER A 176 8.35 7.88 15.29
CA SER A 176 8.12 9.33 15.43
C SER A 176 8.61 9.82 16.79
N GLY A 177 9.35 10.92 16.80
CA GLY A 177 9.87 11.51 18.05
C GLY A 177 11.02 10.74 18.69
N VAL A 178 11.55 9.69 18.04
CA VAL A 178 12.59 8.82 18.60
C VAL A 178 13.81 8.78 17.70
N LEU A 179 14.97 9.12 18.27
CA LEU A 179 16.25 9.02 17.59
C LEU A 179 16.59 7.55 17.28
N CYS A 180 16.84 7.24 16.01
CA CYS A 180 17.25 5.91 15.59
C CYS A 180 18.75 5.68 15.85
N PRO A 181 19.15 4.74 16.72
CA PRO A 181 20.56 4.60 17.14
C PRO A 181 21.55 4.28 16.01
N LYS A 182 21.06 3.66 14.93
CA LYS A 182 21.91 3.26 13.79
C LYS A 182 22.24 4.39 12.83
N THR A 183 21.38 5.40 12.76
CA THR A 183 21.46 6.46 11.74
C THR A 183 21.56 7.84 12.37
N SER A 184 21.30 7.96 13.68
CA SER A 184 21.21 9.22 14.40
C SER A 184 20.19 10.19 13.77
N LEU A 185 19.12 9.64 13.17
CA LEU A 185 18.02 10.38 12.60
C LEU A 185 16.73 10.14 13.38
N GLU A 186 15.93 11.18 13.50
CA GLU A 186 14.59 11.18 14.08
C GLU A 186 13.55 11.21 12.95
N LEU A 187 12.47 10.44 13.03
CA LEU A 187 11.30 10.62 12.16
C LEU A 187 10.40 11.70 12.76
N VAL A 188 10.06 12.70 11.95
CA VAL A 188 9.25 13.85 12.38
C VAL A 188 8.11 14.12 11.40
N LEU A 189 7.05 14.74 11.91
CA LEU A 189 5.95 15.26 11.13
C LEU A 189 6.00 16.79 11.20
N ASP A 190 6.43 17.43 10.13
CA ASP A 190 6.43 18.88 10.00
C ASP A 190 5.11 19.33 9.37
N GLY A 191 4.45 20.33 9.95
CA GLY A 191 3.12 20.80 9.51
C GLY A 191 1.93 19.96 10.00
N PHE A 192 2.09 19.12 11.03
CA PHE A 192 1.00 18.36 11.66
C PHE A 192 0.99 18.57 13.18
N ASP A 193 -0.16 18.98 13.73
CA ASP A 193 -0.38 19.05 15.17
C ASP A 193 -0.93 17.70 15.65
N GLU A 194 -0.11 16.98 16.42
CA GLU A 194 -0.47 15.68 16.97
C GLU A 194 -1.63 15.74 17.97
N GLN A 195 -1.68 16.78 18.81
CA GLN A 195 -2.67 16.89 19.88
C GLN A 195 -4.06 17.17 19.31
N ALA A 196 -4.14 18.10 18.36
CA ALA A 196 -5.37 18.43 17.66
C ALA A 196 -5.68 17.46 16.51
N SER A 197 -4.71 16.64 16.08
CA SER A 197 -4.81 15.76 14.92
C SER A 197 -5.21 16.50 13.63
N ILE A 198 -4.59 17.66 13.40
CA ILE A 198 -4.83 18.52 12.23
C ILE A 198 -3.55 18.82 11.47
N ILE A 199 -3.68 19.00 10.15
CA ILE A 199 -2.60 19.54 9.33
C ILE A 199 -2.57 21.06 9.55
N THR A 200 -1.47 21.57 10.08
CA THR A 200 -1.25 23.00 10.31
C THR A 200 -0.56 23.68 9.13
N ASP A 201 0.18 22.92 8.31
CA ASP A 201 0.75 23.36 7.05
C ASP A 201 0.53 22.32 5.94
N ALA A 202 -0.20 22.72 4.89
CA ALA A 202 -0.46 21.88 3.72
C ALA A 202 0.81 21.55 2.92
N SER A 203 1.86 22.37 3.06
CA SER A 203 3.19 22.13 2.47
C SER A 203 4.10 21.31 3.39
N GLY A 204 3.57 20.83 4.52
CA GLY A 204 4.25 19.99 5.47
C GLY A 204 4.71 18.65 4.90
N CYS A 205 5.48 17.90 5.71
CA CYS A 205 6.09 16.66 5.30
C CYS A 205 6.30 15.67 6.44
N ILE A 206 6.47 14.40 6.07
CA ILE A 206 7.15 13.43 6.92
C ILE A 206 8.64 13.59 6.63
N ALA A 207 9.49 13.70 7.64
CA ALA A 207 10.92 13.87 7.43
C ALA A 207 11.78 12.99 8.34
N LEU A 208 12.98 12.67 7.86
CA LEU A 208 14.09 12.26 8.69
C LEU A 208 14.98 13.47 8.96
N ARG A 209 15.18 13.79 10.23
CA ARG A 209 15.96 14.96 10.66
C ARG A 209 17.16 14.52 11.49
N ASP A 210 18.32 15.14 11.27
CA ASP A 210 19.51 14.93 12.09
C ASP A 210 19.54 15.85 13.32
N ALA A 211 20.54 15.67 14.18
CA ALA A 211 20.68 16.43 15.42
C ALA A 211 20.93 17.94 15.21
N ASP A 212 21.46 18.32 14.04
CA ASP A 212 21.72 19.71 13.67
C ASP A 212 20.49 20.37 13.01
N GLY A 213 19.39 19.62 12.87
CA GLY A 213 18.15 20.07 12.25
C GLY A 213 18.13 19.93 10.72
N ASN A 214 19.13 19.31 10.09
CA ASN A 214 19.12 19.11 8.65
C ASN A 214 18.14 18.01 8.24
N LEU A 215 17.48 18.21 7.09
CA LEU A 215 16.55 17.24 6.52
C LEU A 215 17.31 16.22 5.68
N ALA A 216 17.46 15.01 6.23
CA ALA A 216 18.13 13.91 5.56
C ALA A 216 17.29 13.37 4.39
N SER A 217 15.98 13.21 4.61
CA SER A 217 14.99 12.79 3.61
C SER A 217 13.64 13.39 3.97
N THR A 218 12.86 13.80 2.98
CA THR A 218 11.47 14.24 3.18
C THR A 218 10.52 13.53 2.24
N TRP A 219 9.27 13.40 2.70
CA TRP A 219 8.12 13.01 1.90
C TRP A 219 7.03 14.05 2.10
N SER A 220 6.74 14.84 1.06
CA SER A 220 5.68 15.84 1.12
C SER A 220 4.33 15.20 1.45
N PHE A 221 3.50 15.91 2.22
CA PHE A 221 2.13 15.46 2.51
C PHE A 221 1.34 15.21 1.23
N LYS A 222 1.50 16.08 0.21
CA LYS A 222 0.89 15.88 -1.11
C LYS A 222 1.20 14.49 -1.69
N LYS A 223 2.48 14.13 -1.77
CA LYS A 223 2.92 12.84 -2.33
C LYS A 223 2.34 11.68 -1.55
N ILE A 224 2.43 11.70 -0.23
CA ILE A 224 1.95 10.60 0.60
C ILE A 224 0.43 10.48 0.53
N MET A 225 -0.29 11.60 0.57
CA MET A 225 -1.75 11.63 0.46
C MET A 225 -2.21 11.02 -0.88
N GLU A 226 -1.56 11.38 -2.00
CA GLU A 226 -1.84 10.80 -3.32
C GLU A 226 -1.60 9.29 -3.36
N HIS A 227 -0.56 8.78 -2.68
CA HIS A 227 -0.32 7.33 -2.57
C HIS A 227 -1.35 6.65 -1.68
N TRP A 228 -1.66 7.25 -0.52
CA TRP A 228 -2.53 6.65 0.49
C TRP A 228 -3.97 6.57 0.04
N GLN A 229 -4.56 7.70 -0.39
CA GLN A 229 -5.99 7.75 -0.75
C GLN A 229 -6.31 6.91 -1.99
N ARG A 230 -5.39 6.82 -2.95
CA ARG A 230 -5.62 6.04 -4.19
C ARG A 230 -5.70 4.54 -3.93
N LYS A 231 -4.90 4.03 -2.98
CA LYS A 231 -4.75 2.58 -2.74
C LYS A 231 -5.56 2.06 -1.56
N HIS A 232 -5.63 2.83 -0.48
CA HIS A 232 -6.09 2.32 0.81
C HIS A 232 -7.55 2.67 1.14
N ALA A 233 -8.34 3.09 0.16
CA ALA A 233 -9.77 3.27 0.37
C ALA A 233 -10.42 1.95 0.85
N HIS A 234 -10.09 0.83 0.20
CA HIS A 234 -10.48 -0.52 0.60
C HIS A 234 -9.25 -1.41 0.53
N ALA A 235 -9.00 -2.21 1.57
CA ALA A 235 -7.85 -3.10 1.62
C ALA A 235 -8.20 -4.45 2.24
N VAL A 236 -7.66 -5.52 1.66
CA VAL A 236 -7.77 -6.87 2.21
C VAL A 236 -6.37 -7.40 2.56
N TYR A 237 -6.24 -7.98 3.75
CA TYR A 237 -5.00 -8.58 4.24
C TYR A 237 -5.16 -10.08 4.40
N ILE A 238 -4.36 -10.83 3.63
CA ILE A 238 -4.45 -12.28 3.53
C ILE A 238 -3.16 -12.90 4.10
N PRO A 239 -3.24 -13.60 5.25
CA PRO A 239 -2.11 -14.38 5.73
C PRO A 239 -1.88 -15.60 4.83
N SER A 240 -0.61 -15.96 4.62
CA SER A 240 -0.27 -17.22 3.96
C SER A 240 0.92 -17.92 4.60
N ARG A 241 0.90 -19.25 4.52
CA ARG A 241 2.02 -20.12 4.85
C ARG A 241 2.86 -20.34 3.59
N SER A 242 4.16 -20.56 3.77
CA SER A 242 5.06 -20.91 2.66
C SER A 242 5.85 -22.16 3.01
N ARG A 243 6.07 -23.03 2.02
CA ARG A 243 6.99 -24.15 2.13
C ARG A 243 7.99 -24.12 0.97
N LYS A 244 9.16 -24.72 1.17
CA LYS A 244 10.13 -24.95 0.09
C LYS A 244 9.82 -26.30 -0.55
N GLU A 245 9.86 -26.33 -1.87
CA GLU A 245 9.75 -27.56 -2.65
C GLU A 245 11.14 -28.17 -2.92
N LEU A 246 11.17 -29.40 -3.42
CA LEU A 246 12.40 -30.15 -3.68
C LEU A 246 13.35 -29.44 -4.67
N ASP A 247 12.78 -28.73 -5.64
CA ASP A 247 13.52 -28.01 -6.67
C ASP A 247 13.87 -26.56 -6.26
N SER A 248 13.86 -26.28 -4.96
CA SER A 248 14.09 -24.96 -4.37
C SER A 248 13.05 -23.88 -4.71
N SER A 249 11.96 -24.23 -5.41
CA SER A 249 10.80 -23.33 -5.49
C SER A 249 10.06 -23.22 -4.15
N LYS A 250 9.05 -22.37 -4.13
CA LYS A 250 8.15 -22.22 -3.00
C LYS A 250 6.73 -22.49 -3.45
N SER A 251 5.94 -23.02 -2.54
CA SER A 251 4.48 -23.01 -2.64
C SER A 251 3.89 -22.23 -1.48
N TYR A 252 2.72 -21.65 -1.72
CA TYR A 252 2.00 -20.84 -0.76
C TYR A 252 0.61 -21.41 -0.52
N ASN A 253 0.18 -21.34 0.74
CA ASN A 253 -1.16 -21.69 1.15
C ASN A 253 -1.78 -20.51 1.88
N TYR A 254 -2.86 -19.98 1.30
CA TYR A 254 -3.56 -18.79 1.79
C TYR A 254 -4.60 -19.22 2.81
N CYS A 255 -4.61 -18.59 3.98
CA CYS A 255 -5.56 -18.98 5.02
C CYS A 255 -6.96 -18.42 4.74
N ASN A 256 -7.96 -19.07 5.33
CA ASN A 256 -9.36 -18.67 5.31
C ASN A 256 -9.66 -17.43 6.16
N ASN A 257 -8.93 -17.22 7.25
CA ASN A 257 -9.12 -16.06 8.13
C ASN A 257 -8.42 -14.83 7.54
N ILE A 258 -9.20 -13.88 7.03
CA ILE A 258 -8.72 -12.65 6.39
C ILE A 258 -9.23 -11.39 7.11
N ARG A 259 -8.64 -10.24 6.79
CA ARG A 259 -9.07 -8.94 7.33
C ARG A 259 -9.40 -7.97 6.22
N LEU A 260 -10.61 -7.44 6.25
CA LEU A 260 -11.06 -6.38 5.37
C LEU A 260 -11.03 -5.06 6.14
N PHE A 261 -10.64 -4.02 5.44
CA PHE A 261 -10.60 -2.67 5.95
C PHE A 261 -11.21 -1.73 4.92
N GLU A 262 -12.12 -0.88 5.39
CA GLU A 262 -12.89 0.03 4.53
C GLU A 262 -12.84 1.45 5.12
N GLY A 263 -12.74 2.44 4.24
CA GLY A 263 -12.64 3.85 4.59
C GLY A 263 -11.29 4.22 5.19
N THR A 264 -10.71 5.33 4.75
CA THR A 264 -9.51 5.89 5.38
C THR A 264 -9.44 7.39 5.15
N LYS A 265 -8.70 8.08 6.03
CA LYS A 265 -8.39 9.50 5.90
C LYS A 265 -6.91 9.71 6.11
N PHE A 266 -6.33 10.66 5.39
CA PHE A 266 -4.89 10.94 5.49
C PHE A 266 -4.48 11.35 6.92
N ILE A 267 -5.36 12.04 7.65
CA ILE A 267 -5.17 12.36 9.08
C ILE A 267 -5.00 11.11 9.96
N LYS A 268 -5.69 10.00 9.66
CA LYS A 268 -5.51 8.74 10.40
C LYS A 268 -4.09 8.20 10.22
N LEU A 269 -3.55 8.28 9.00
CA LEU A 269 -2.17 7.88 8.72
C LEU A 269 -1.17 8.77 9.49
N LEU A 270 -1.32 10.10 9.45
CA LEU A 270 -0.42 11.00 10.18
C LEU A 270 -0.49 10.76 11.70
N SER A 271 -1.69 10.60 12.24
CA SER A 271 -1.90 10.27 13.66
C SER A 271 -1.29 8.92 14.04
N ALA A 272 -1.34 7.93 13.13
CA ALA A 272 -0.73 6.64 13.36
C ALA A 272 0.81 6.69 13.30
N ILE A 273 1.37 7.59 12.49
CA ILE A 273 2.83 7.85 12.47
C ILE A 273 3.25 8.56 13.77
N SER A 274 2.53 9.61 14.18
CA SER A 274 2.86 10.36 15.41
C SER A 274 2.88 9.45 16.64
N LYS A 275 1.88 8.57 16.74
CA LYS A 275 1.77 7.54 17.79
C LYS A 275 2.70 6.34 17.59
N SER A 276 3.58 6.36 16.60
CA SER A 276 4.51 5.29 16.27
C SER A 276 3.86 3.92 15.98
N HIS A 277 2.58 3.90 15.62
CA HIS A 277 1.90 2.70 15.10
C HIS A 277 2.43 2.36 13.71
N VAL A 278 2.61 3.41 12.89
CA VAL A 278 3.30 3.35 11.60
C VAL A 278 4.72 3.90 11.78
N TYR A 279 5.69 3.22 11.18
CA TYR A 279 7.10 3.59 11.27
C TYR A 279 7.78 3.45 9.92
N TYR A 280 8.89 4.16 9.75
CA TYR A 280 9.74 4.03 8.56
C TYR A 280 10.81 2.95 8.79
N ASP A 281 10.97 2.04 7.82
CA ASP A 281 11.87 0.88 7.88
C ASP A 281 12.70 0.79 6.59
N PRO A 282 13.74 1.60 6.45
CA PRO A 282 14.62 1.61 5.29
C PRO A 282 15.45 0.33 5.19
N GLY A 283 15.70 -0.06 3.94
CA GLY A 283 16.63 -1.13 3.59
C GLY A 283 17.54 -0.71 2.43
N ILE A 284 18.21 0.43 2.57
CA ILE A 284 19.07 0.99 1.53
C ILE A 284 20.49 0.46 1.75
N LYS A 285 21.17 0.05 0.68
CA LYS A 285 22.57 -0.38 0.74
C LYS A 285 23.39 0.19 -0.40
N LEU A 286 24.66 0.41 -0.14
CA LEU A 286 25.70 0.79 -1.08
C LEU A 286 26.77 -0.31 -1.08
N GLU A 287 26.91 -1.03 -2.18
CA GLU A 287 27.87 -2.11 -2.36
C GLU A 287 29.02 -1.64 -3.25
N ASN A 288 30.22 -2.21 -3.05
CA ASN A 288 31.44 -1.82 -3.76
C ASN A 288 31.77 -0.34 -3.57
N ALA A 289 31.60 0.16 -2.34
CA ALA A 289 31.65 1.57 -2.00
C ALA A 289 33.00 2.24 -2.27
N SER A 290 34.10 1.49 -2.30
CA SER A 290 35.45 1.98 -2.61
C SER A 290 35.73 2.08 -4.11
N THR A 291 34.88 1.49 -4.95
CA THR A 291 35.11 1.41 -6.40
C THR A 291 34.62 2.64 -7.16
N LYS A 292 35.05 2.78 -8.42
CA LYS A 292 34.59 3.87 -9.32
C LYS A 292 33.09 3.82 -9.66
N ARG A 293 32.41 2.69 -9.40
CA ARG A 293 30.99 2.49 -9.71
C ARG A 293 30.28 1.72 -8.60
N PRO A 294 30.02 2.37 -7.45
CA PRO A 294 29.25 1.77 -6.37
C PRO A 294 27.84 1.39 -6.82
N LYS A 295 27.26 0.35 -6.22
CA LYS A 295 25.92 -0.14 -6.55
C LYS A 295 24.96 0.12 -5.41
N THR A 296 23.92 0.92 -5.67
CA THR A 296 22.85 1.15 -4.69
C THR A 296 21.70 0.16 -4.86
N LYS A 297 21.12 -0.31 -3.75
CA LYS A 297 19.78 -0.93 -3.72
C LYS A 297 18.91 -0.16 -2.74
N ARG A 298 17.71 0.22 -3.18
CA ARG A 298 16.78 1.08 -2.43
C ARG A 298 15.59 0.29 -1.94
N ARG A 299 15.10 0.68 -0.77
CA ARG A 299 13.89 0.16 -0.15
C ARG A 299 13.46 1.17 0.91
N SER A 300 12.47 1.96 0.55
CA SER A 300 11.81 2.93 1.42
C SER A 300 10.47 2.32 1.84
N GLN A 301 10.28 1.88 3.09
CA GLN A 301 9.04 1.21 3.51
C GLN A 301 8.42 1.88 4.71
N PHE A 302 7.13 2.21 4.62
CA PHE A 302 6.31 2.51 5.79
C PHE A 302 5.59 1.24 6.22
N ARG A 303 5.69 0.89 7.50
CA ARG A 303 5.24 -0.38 8.04
C ARG A 303 4.40 -0.20 9.28
N VAL A 304 3.52 -1.17 9.52
CA VAL A 304 2.60 -1.22 10.67
C VAL A 304 2.50 -2.65 11.19
N LYS A 305 2.26 -2.84 12.49
CA LYS A 305 1.91 -4.17 13.00
C LYS A 305 0.46 -4.49 12.59
N SER A 306 0.17 -5.72 12.17
CA SER A 306 -1.15 -6.15 11.71
C SER A 306 -2.28 -5.82 12.70
N ARG A 307 -2.04 -5.98 14.00
CA ARG A 307 -3.01 -5.61 15.05
C ARG A 307 -3.34 -4.11 15.16
N LEU A 308 -2.52 -3.23 14.56
CA LEU A 308 -2.68 -1.78 14.61
C LEU A 308 -3.28 -1.22 13.31
N LEU A 309 -3.64 -2.09 12.36
CA LEU A 309 -4.29 -1.67 11.11
C LEU A 309 -5.63 -0.98 11.38
N GLU A 310 -6.38 -1.39 12.41
CA GLU A 310 -7.67 -0.77 12.79
C GLU A 310 -7.58 0.76 13.01
N HIS A 311 -6.41 1.28 13.39
CA HIS A 311 -6.23 2.73 13.57
C HIS A 311 -6.10 3.51 12.26
N LEU A 312 -5.92 2.83 11.13
CA LEU A 312 -5.72 3.43 9.81
C LEU A 312 -7.01 3.50 9.00
N TYR A 313 -8.05 2.76 9.37
CA TYR A 313 -9.28 2.63 8.60
C TYR A 313 -10.50 3.00 9.44
N ASP A 314 -11.63 3.24 8.79
CA ASP A 314 -12.91 3.54 9.45
C ASP A 314 -13.56 2.26 9.97
N ASP A 315 -13.53 1.20 9.17
CA ASP A 315 -14.11 -0.10 9.50
C ASP A 315 -13.09 -1.24 9.36
N GLN A 316 -13.24 -2.25 10.22
CA GLN A 316 -12.51 -3.52 10.15
C GLN A 316 -13.48 -4.69 10.26
N GLU A 317 -13.32 -5.66 9.38
CA GLU A 317 -14.04 -6.93 9.44
C GLU A 317 -13.06 -8.11 9.38
N ASN A 318 -13.21 -9.08 10.28
CA ASN A 318 -12.51 -10.34 10.21
C ASN A 318 -13.45 -11.37 9.59
N ILE A 319 -13.06 -11.96 8.46
CA ILE A 319 -13.88 -12.94 7.72
C ILE A 319 -13.19 -14.30 7.78
N ASP A 320 -13.98 -15.34 8.04
CA ASP A 320 -13.62 -16.72 7.73
C ASP A 320 -14.24 -17.08 6.38
N LEU A 321 -13.41 -17.27 5.36
CA LEU A 321 -13.84 -17.60 4.00
C LEU A 321 -14.63 -18.92 3.90
N LEU A 322 -14.58 -19.78 4.92
CA LEU A 322 -15.34 -21.04 4.96
C LEU A 322 -16.77 -20.88 5.49
N LEU A 323 -17.10 -19.73 6.08
CA LEU A 323 -18.40 -19.44 6.67
C LEU A 323 -19.31 -18.58 5.78
N ILE A 324 -18.85 -18.22 4.59
CA ILE A 324 -19.55 -17.33 3.64
C ILE A 324 -19.99 -18.03 2.36
#